data_AF-A0A819LLP6-F1
#
_entry.id   AF-A0A819LLP6-F1
#
_cell.length_a   1.000
_cell.length_b   1.000
_cell.length_c   1.000
_cell.angle_alpha   90.00
_cell.angle_beta   90.00
_cell.angle_gamma   90.00
#
_symmetry.space_group_name_H-M   'P 1'
#
loop_
_entity.id
_entity.type
_entity.pdbx_description
1 polymer ?
#
loop_
_entity_poly.entity_id
_entity_poly.type
_entity_poly.pdbx_seq_one_letter_code
_entity_poly.pdbx_strand_id
1 'polypeptide(L)'
;MINNSGKNNCLLNVIAQQTGKDPEQLREYVASRMKNNKPYIANQARDIERLEQYKKDALIMGGAKYVGTSAIDAGKILDDSQGKQGQNDPNKYPRGDGHARGHASDPSKRTTPPGKNCIEDYSCYPPKGEKTGFNSYAEQNEAVHHGLSDPDAQTAMQRLNNGSYREIVEIVVNNKPNLGNIASTFKMGVKQGSNYTPSKIKLVLEHQAGQYSNRKADVHVVTAYPIP
;
A
#
# COMPACT_ATOMS: atom_id res chain seq x y z
N MET A 1 -34.90 17.51 -26.10
CA MET A 1 -33.61 18.21 -26.35
C MET A 1 -33.29 19.02 -25.10
N ILE A 2 -32.21 18.71 -24.39
CA ILE A 2 -31.81 19.48 -23.20
C ILE A 2 -30.92 20.62 -23.72
N ASN A 3 -31.45 21.85 -23.65
CA ASN A 3 -30.74 23.06 -24.07
C ASN A 3 -29.59 23.34 -23.10
N ASN A 4 -28.38 23.00 -23.54
CA ASN A 4 -27.15 23.14 -22.78
C ASN A 4 -26.61 24.58 -22.97
N SER A 5 -27.12 25.54 -22.19
CA SER A 5 -26.62 26.92 -22.19
C SER A 5 -25.71 27.16 -20.99
N GLY A 6 -24.40 27.06 -21.21
CA GLY A 6 -23.34 27.86 -20.56
C GLY A 6 -23.17 27.90 -19.04
N LYS A 7 -23.96 27.20 -18.22
CA LYS A 7 -23.84 27.25 -16.76
C LYS A 7 -22.99 26.06 -16.26
N ASN A 8 -22.05 26.33 -15.35
CA ASN A 8 -21.26 25.34 -14.59
C ASN A 8 -22.16 24.44 -13.68
N ASN A 9 -23.10 23.73 -14.29
CA ASN A 9 -24.13 22.91 -13.64
C ASN A 9 -23.81 21.41 -13.76
N CYS A 10 -22.61 21.03 -14.18
CA CYS A 10 -22.25 19.61 -14.43
C CYS A 10 -22.56 18.69 -13.24
N LEU A 11 -22.21 19.12 -12.02
CA LEU A 11 -22.53 18.38 -10.79
C LEU A 11 -24.05 18.31 -10.52
N LEU A 12 -24.75 19.44 -10.65
CA LEU A 12 -26.19 19.51 -10.39
C LEU A 12 -27.00 18.73 -11.42
N ASN A 13 -26.53 18.67 -12.67
CA ASN A 13 -27.13 17.88 -13.74
C ASN A 13 -27.02 16.38 -13.45
N VAL A 14 -25.89 15.91 -12.92
CA VAL A 14 -25.72 14.49 -12.52
C VAL A 14 -26.65 14.15 -11.37
N ILE A 15 -26.78 15.02 -10.36
CA ILE A 15 -27.67 14.80 -9.22
C ILE A 15 -29.15 14.87 -9.66
N ALA A 16 -29.49 15.80 -10.54
CA ALA A 16 -30.81 15.91 -11.15
C ALA A 16 -31.22 14.62 -11.85
N GLN A 17 -30.32 14.02 -12.64
CA GLN A 17 -30.55 12.74 -13.32
C GLN A 17 -30.82 11.60 -12.34
N GLN A 18 -30.15 11.57 -11.18
CA GLN A 18 -30.34 10.51 -10.18
C GLN A 18 -31.57 10.71 -9.29
N THR A 19 -32.01 11.96 -9.10
CA THR A 19 -33.07 12.31 -8.13
C THR A 19 -34.38 12.74 -8.77
N GLY A 20 -34.42 12.86 -10.10
CA GLY A 20 -35.59 13.35 -10.84
C GLY A 20 -35.92 14.83 -10.60
N LYS A 21 -35.01 15.59 -9.98
CA LYS A 21 -35.18 17.02 -9.67
C LYS A 21 -34.61 17.90 -10.78
N ASP A 22 -35.12 19.13 -10.90
CA ASP A 22 -34.58 20.10 -11.84
C ASP A 22 -33.23 20.68 -11.35
N PRO A 23 -32.20 20.80 -12.22
CA PRO A 23 -30.88 21.33 -11.84
C PRO A 23 -30.90 22.76 -11.30
N GLU A 24 -31.77 23.62 -11.80
CA GLU A 24 -31.84 25.02 -11.35
C GLU A 24 -32.55 25.11 -10.00
N GLN A 25 -33.59 24.30 -9.78
CA GLN A 25 -34.20 24.14 -8.46
C GLN A 25 -33.22 23.60 -7.42
N LEU A 26 -32.38 22.63 -7.79
CA LEU A 26 -31.30 22.13 -6.93
C LEU A 26 -30.29 23.23 -6.60
N ARG A 27 -29.96 24.09 -7.57
CA ARG A 27 -29.05 25.23 -7.37
C ARG A 27 -29.59 26.22 -6.34
N GLU A 28 -30.84 26.63 -6.51
CA GLU A 28 -31.52 27.56 -5.60
C GLU A 28 -31.66 26.96 -4.20
N TYR A 29 -32.02 25.68 -4.13
CA TYR A 29 -32.12 24.94 -2.87
C TYR A 29 -30.79 24.89 -2.13
N VAL A 30 -29.70 24.54 -2.82
CA VAL A 30 -28.34 24.52 -2.24
C VAL A 30 -27.95 25.91 -1.76
N ALA A 31 -28.14 26.96 -2.58
CA ALA A 31 -27.82 28.33 -2.20
C ALA A 31 -28.61 28.80 -0.96
N SER A 32 -29.89 28.46 -0.86
CA SER A 32 -30.74 28.75 0.29
C SER A 32 -30.27 28.00 1.54
N ARG A 33 -29.97 26.70 1.42
CA ARG A 33 -29.43 25.90 2.53
C ARG A 33 -28.07 26.39 2.99
N MET A 34 -27.21 26.85 2.08
CA MET A 34 -25.93 27.47 2.42
C MET A 34 -26.11 28.80 3.14
N LYS A 35 -27.05 29.64 2.68
CA LYS A 35 -27.38 30.92 3.33
C LYS A 35 -27.88 30.73 4.76
N ASN A 36 -28.70 29.71 4.98
CA ASN A 36 -29.29 29.41 6.30
C ASN A 36 -28.32 28.68 7.25
N ASN A 37 -27.26 28.06 6.72
CA ASN A 37 -26.22 27.38 7.51
C ASN A 37 -24.87 28.12 7.46
N LYS A 38 -24.88 29.43 7.17
CA LYS A 38 -23.66 30.26 7.08
C LYS A 38 -22.69 30.07 8.25
N PRO A 39 -23.13 30.02 9.53
CA PRO A 39 -22.21 29.83 10.65
C PRO A 39 -21.50 28.47 10.61
N TYR A 40 -22.23 27.41 10.26
CA TYR A 40 -21.68 26.06 10.16
C TYR A 40 -20.69 25.92 9.00
N ILE A 41 -21.03 26.50 7.84
CA ILE A 41 -20.14 26.52 6.66
C ILE A 41 -18.90 27.38 6.94
N ALA A 42 -19.05 28.53 7.61
CA ALA A 42 -17.92 29.37 7.99
C ALA A 42 -17.01 28.69 9.02
N ASN A 43 -17.56 27.89 9.93
CA ASN A 43 -16.78 27.06 10.85
C ASN A 43 -16.04 25.94 10.10
N GLN A 44 -16.70 25.22 9.18
CA GLN A 44 -16.02 24.22 8.33
C GLN A 44 -14.91 24.83 7.49
N ALA A 45 -15.12 26.00 6.88
CA ALA A 45 -14.08 26.68 6.10
C ALA A 45 -12.91 27.10 6.99
N ARG A 46 -13.17 27.63 8.19
CA ARG A 46 -12.14 27.95 9.18
C ARG A 46 -11.44 26.72 9.74
N ASP A 47 -12.13 25.60 9.89
CA ASP A 47 -11.54 24.33 10.31
C ASP A 47 -10.64 23.77 9.21
N ILE A 48 -11.03 23.91 7.93
CA ILE A 48 -10.18 23.58 6.77
C ILE A 48 -8.97 24.51 6.73
N GLU A 49 -9.13 25.83 6.86
CA GLU A 49 -8.02 26.79 6.94
C GLU A 49 -7.11 26.50 8.15
N ARG A 50 -7.69 26.13 9.31
CA ARG A 50 -6.92 25.72 10.50
C ARG A 50 -6.20 24.40 10.26
N LEU A 51 -6.79 23.45 9.55
CA LEU A 51 -6.10 22.24 9.15
C LEU A 51 -4.98 22.57 8.16
N GLU A 52 -5.19 23.48 7.21
CA GLU A 52 -4.17 23.97 6.26
C GLU A 52 -3.05 24.76 6.96
N GLN A 53 -3.37 25.44 8.06
CA GLN A 53 -2.43 26.28 8.80
C GLN A 53 -1.67 25.52 9.90
N TYR A 54 -2.33 24.59 10.60
CA TYR A 54 -1.81 23.92 11.80
C TYR A 54 -1.61 22.41 11.64
N LYS A 55 -2.14 21.79 10.59
CA LYS A 55 -1.99 20.36 10.28
C LYS A 55 -1.96 20.09 8.77
N LYS A 56 -1.04 20.73 8.03
CA LYS A 56 -0.82 20.44 6.60
C LYS A 56 -0.72 18.94 6.32
N ASP A 57 -0.11 18.22 7.25
CA ASP A 57 0.07 16.77 7.21
C ASP A 57 -1.26 16.00 7.27
N ALA A 58 -2.28 16.52 7.98
CA ALA A 58 -3.62 15.90 8.06
C ALA A 58 -4.44 16.07 6.76
N LEU A 59 -4.08 17.01 5.88
CA LEU A 59 -4.73 17.22 4.58
C LEU A 59 -4.03 16.48 3.43
N ILE A 60 -2.82 15.98 3.69
CA ILE A 60 -1.90 15.39 2.73
C ILE A 60 -1.62 13.92 3.13
N MET A 61 -2.71 13.18 3.35
CA MET A 61 -2.73 11.80 3.81
C MET A 61 -3.12 10.89 2.64
N GLY A 62 -2.16 10.20 2.02
CA GLY A 62 -2.36 9.32 0.87
C GLY A 62 -1.05 8.73 0.34
N GLY A 63 -1.11 7.75 -0.57
CA GLY A 63 0.10 7.21 -1.21
C GLY A 63 0.60 5.86 -0.71
N ALA A 64 -0.14 5.23 0.21
CA ALA A 64 -0.04 3.81 0.48
C ALA A 64 -1.32 3.12 -0.02
N LYS A 65 -1.31 2.59 -1.24
CA LYS A 65 -2.45 1.83 -1.79
C LYS A 65 -1.98 0.64 -2.61
N TYR A 66 -2.85 -0.34 -2.75
CA TYR A 66 -2.74 -1.41 -3.73
C TYR A 66 -4.09 -1.60 -4.41
N VAL A 67 -4.13 -1.38 -5.72
CA VAL A 67 -5.33 -1.57 -6.57
C VAL A 67 -5.09 -2.57 -7.70
N GLY A 68 -3.97 -3.31 -7.62
CA GLY A 68 -3.61 -4.33 -8.60
C GLY A 68 -4.58 -5.50 -8.58
N THR A 69 -4.76 -6.13 -9.74
CA THR A 69 -5.73 -7.24 -9.92
C THR A 69 -5.04 -8.57 -10.20
N SER A 70 -3.71 -8.60 -10.13
CA SER A 70 -2.91 -9.77 -10.45
C SER A 70 -1.60 -9.84 -9.66
N ALA A 71 -1.00 -11.03 -9.61
CA ALA A 71 0.35 -11.23 -9.11
C ALA A 71 1.39 -10.36 -9.84
N ILE A 72 1.20 -10.10 -11.13
CA ILE A 72 2.10 -9.24 -11.91
C ILE A 72 2.13 -7.82 -11.34
N ASP A 73 0.99 -7.28 -10.90
CA ASP A 73 0.91 -5.94 -10.33
C ASP A 73 1.59 -5.85 -8.97
N ALA A 74 1.38 -6.87 -8.11
CA ALA A 74 2.15 -7.01 -6.88
C ALA A 74 3.67 -7.12 -7.16
N GLY A 75 4.04 -7.83 -8.21
CA GLY A 75 5.43 -7.94 -8.66
C GLY A 75 6.07 -6.60 -9.00
N LYS A 76 5.36 -5.73 -9.72
CA LYS A 76 5.84 -4.37 -10.03
C LYS A 76 6.11 -3.57 -8.75
N ILE A 77 5.21 -3.62 -7.77
CA ILE A 77 5.38 -2.92 -6.49
C ILE A 77 6.58 -3.47 -5.71
N LEU A 78 6.77 -4.78 -5.70
CA LEU A 78 7.93 -5.41 -5.06
C LEU A 78 9.24 -4.98 -5.74
N ASP A 79 9.26 -4.93 -7.07
CA ASP A 79 10.42 -4.48 -7.85
C ASP A 79 10.70 -2.99 -7.62
N ASP A 80 9.68 -2.15 -7.62
CA ASP A 80 9.78 -0.72 -7.35
C ASP A 80 10.20 -0.42 -5.91
N SER A 81 9.80 -1.27 -4.95
CA SER A 81 10.20 -1.16 -3.54
C SER A 81 11.61 -1.68 -3.26
N GLN A 82 12.15 -2.57 -4.10
CA GLN A 82 13.45 -3.19 -3.86
C GLN A 82 14.58 -2.14 -3.79
N GLY A 83 15.32 -2.14 -2.68
CA GLY A 83 16.43 -1.20 -2.47
C GLY A 83 16.02 0.26 -2.30
N LYS A 84 14.72 0.56 -2.14
CA LYS A 84 14.24 1.92 -1.88
C LYS A 84 14.05 2.17 -0.40
N GLN A 85 14.15 3.44 -0.02
CA GLN A 85 13.87 3.88 1.34
C GLN A 85 12.39 4.11 1.53
N GLY A 86 11.85 3.63 2.65
CA GLY A 86 10.54 4.02 3.11
C GLY A 86 10.57 5.31 3.93
N GLN A 87 9.40 5.95 4.03
CA GLN A 87 9.13 7.09 4.90
C GLN A 87 8.88 6.55 6.32
N ASN A 88 9.94 6.11 6.98
CA ASN A 88 9.86 5.62 8.35
C ASN A 88 10.09 6.74 9.38
N ASP A 89 9.70 6.49 10.63
CA ASP A 89 10.07 7.35 11.75
C ASP A 89 11.56 7.18 12.04
N PRO A 90 12.40 8.21 11.80
CA PRO A 90 13.85 8.10 11.95
C PRO A 90 14.30 7.85 13.39
N ASN A 91 13.45 8.14 14.39
CA ASN A 91 13.77 7.91 15.80
C ASN A 91 13.46 6.47 16.25
N LYS A 92 12.58 5.77 15.53
CA LYS A 92 12.11 4.43 15.90
C LYS A 92 12.65 3.33 14.98
N TYR A 93 12.85 3.67 13.71
CA TYR A 93 13.35 2.75 12.71
C TYR A 93 14.51 3.44 11.98
N PRO A 94 15.75 2.95 12.09
CA PRO A 94 16.84 3.52 11.31
C PRO A 94 16.47 3.45 9.82
N ARG A 95 16.80 4.51 9.06
CA ARG A 95 16.62 4.51 7.61
C ARG A 95 17.37 3.32 7.03
N GLY A 96 16.64 2.40 6.43
CA GLY A 96 17.19 1.21 5.82
C GLY A 96 16.45 0.94 4.54
N ASP A 97 17.19 0.53 3.52
CA ASP A 97 16.61 0.19 2.24
C ASP A 97 15.76 -1.09 2.38
N GLY A 98 14.58 -1.05 1.78
CA GLY A 98 13.70 -2.21 1.64
C GLY A 98 14.39 -3.35 0.90
N HIS A 99 14.03 -4.56 1.25
CA HIS A 99 14.49 -5.79 0.59
C HIS A 99 13.27 -6.65 0.22
N ALA A 100 12.30 -6.01 -0.44
CA ALA A 100 11.08 -6.63 -0.95
C ALA A 100 11.33 -7.98 -1.64
N ARG A 101 12.42 -8.10 -2.40
CA ARG A 101 12.83 -9.32 -3.13
C ARG A 101 13.82 -10.22 -2.38
N GLY A 102 14.37 -9.75 -1.26
CA GLY A 102 15.36 -10.51 -0.48
C GLY A 102 14.83 -11.82 0.13
N HIS A 103 13.52 -12.06 0.04
CA HIS A 103 12.87 -13.28 0.51
C HIS A 103 12.25 -14.12 -0.60
N ALA A 104 12.73 -14.00 -1.84
CA ALA A 104 12.35 -14.88 -2.93
C ALA A 104 13.61 -15.47 -3.60
N SER A 105 13.53 -16.74 -3.99
CA SER A 105 14.59 -17.39 -4.75
C SER A 105 14.63 -16.87 -6.18
N ASP A 106 15.81 -16.41 -6.57
CA ASP A 106 16.17 -16.14 -7.95
C ASP A 106 17.71 -16.19 -8.05
N PRO A 107 18.28 -17.36 -8.38
CA PRO A 107 19.72 -17.52 -8.51
C PRO A 107 20.37 -16.56 -9.53
N SER A 108 19.60 -16.04 -10.49
CA SER A 108 20.10 -15.08 -11.49
C SER A 108 20.34 -13.67 -10.92
N LYS A 109 19.81 -13.38 -9.72
CA LYS A 109 19.92 -12.08 -9.04
C LYS A 109 21.00 -12.04 -7.97
N ARG A 110 21.77 -13.13 -7.84
CA ARG A 110 22.91 -13.19 -6.91
C ARG A 110 23.97 -12.16 -7.28
N THR A 111 24.65 -11.66 -6.26
CA THR A 111 25.63 -10.57 -6.32
C THR A 111 26.89 -10.94 -5.54
N THR A 112 27.98 -10.25 -5.82
CA THR A 112 29.24 -10.39 -5.09
C THR A 112 29.77 -8.99 -4.74
N PRO A 113 29.83 -8.61 -3.45
CA PRO A 113 29.44 -9.39 -2.27
C PRO A 113 27.92 -9.67 -2.19
N PRO A 114 27.48 -10.69 -1.43
CA PRO A 114 26.05 -11.02 -1.30
C PRO A 114 25.23 -9.85 -0.78
N GLY A 115 24.12 -9.57 -1.44
CA GLY A 115 23.18 -8.49 -1.12
C GLY A 115 21.84 -8.97 -0.56
N LYS A 116 20.79 -8.19 -0.83
CA LYS A 116 19.40 -8.50 -0.43
C LYS A 116 18.46 -8.64 -1.64
N ASN A 117 19.02 -9.05 -2.78
CA ASN A 117 18.28 -9.12 -4.05
C ASN A 117 17.48 -10.42 -4.19
N CYS A 118 17.96 -11.51 -3.61
CA CYS A 118 17.28 -12.80 -3.54
C CYS A 118 17.60 -13.48 -2.21
N ILE A 119 16.85 -14.53 -1.86
CA ILE A 119 17.01 -15.24 -0.59
C ILE A 119 18.35 -15.97 -0.47
N GLU A 120 18.94 -16.42 -1.57
CA GLU A 120 20.26 -17.03 -1.59
C GLU A 120 21.31 -16.06 -1.04
N ASP A 121 21.34 -14.85 -1.58
CA ASP A 121 22.24 -13.80 -1.12
C ASP A 121 21.87 -13.28 0.26
N TYR A 122 20.58 -13.08 0.51
CA TYR A 122 20.11 -12.50 1.76
C TYR A 122 20.41 -13.42 2.97
N SER A 123 20.35 -14.74 2.77
CA SER A 123 20.77 -15.71 3.80
C SER A 123 22.29 -15.72 4.07
N CYS A 124 23.09 -15.12 3.18
CA CYS A 124 24.52 -14.85 3.37
C CYS A 124 24.79 -13.45 3.97
N TYR A 125 23.81 -12.53 3.90
CA TYR A 125 23.95 -11.14 4.33
C TYR A 125 23.89 -11.02 5.87
N PRO A 126 24.75 -10.20 6.52
CA PRO A 126 24.75 -10.04 7.97
C PRO A 126 23.42 -9.53 8.56
N PRO A 127 22.93 -10.09 9.69
CA PRO A 127 23.47 -11.25 10.37
C PRO A 127 23.19 -12.54 9.59
N LYS A 128 24.27 -13.32 9.37
CA LYS A 128 24.21 -14.64 8.72
C LYS A 128 23.33 -15.56 9.56
N GLY A 129 22.50 -16.36 8.89
CA GLY A 129 21.63 -17.29 9.59
C GLY A 129 20.60 -17.92 8.67
N GLU A 130 19.76 -18.75 9.27
CA GLU A 130 18.59 -19.27 8.59
C GLU A 130 17.59 -18.15 8.31
N LYS A 131 17.10 -18.13 7.07
CA LYS A 131 16.08 -17.21 6.58
C LYS A 131 15.02 -18.02 5.88
N THR A 132 13.77 -17.56 5.92
CA THR A 132 12.68 -18.16 5.15
C THR A 132 12.46 -17.36 3.88
N GLY A 133 12.07 -18.01 2.80
CA GLY A 133 11.78 -17.34 1.54
C GLY A 133 10.85 -18.14 0.64
N PHE A 134 10.25 -17.47 -0.32
CA PHE A 134 9.47 -18.08 -1.38
C PHE A 134 10.39 -18.84 -2.35
N ASN A 135 9.93 -19.93 -2.95
CA ASN A 135 10.77 -20.72 -3.86
C ASN A 135 11.00 -20.03 -5.22
N SER A 136 10.32 -18.91 -5.48
CA SER A 136 10.48 -18.10 -6.69
C SER A 136 9.90 -16.70 -6.50
N TYR A 137 10.29 -15.78 -7.37
CA TYR A 137 9.64 -14.46 -7.48
C TYR A 137 8.16 -14.57 -7.86
N ALA A 138 7.79 -15.55 -8.70
CA ALA A 138 6.40 -15.74 -9.12
C ALA A 138 5.50 -16.13 -7.94
N GLU A 139 5.97 -17.05 -7.08
CA GLU A 139 5.24 -17.41 -5.86
C GLU A 139 5.19 -16.27 -4.86
N GLN A 140 6.26 -15.47 -4.74
CA GLN A 140 6.21 -14.26 -3.93
C GLN A 140 5.18 -13.27 -4.46
N ASN A 141 5.15 -13.03 -5.77
CA ASN A 141 4.20 -12.14 -6.42
C ASN A 141 2.75 -12.57 -6.12
N GLU A 142 2.45 -13.86 -6.24
CA GLU A 142 1.14 -14.42 -5.94
C GLU A 142 0.81 -14.22 -4.44
N ALA A 143 1.70 -14.63 -3.54
CA ALA A 143 1.52 -14.49 -2.10
C ALA A 143 1.31 -13.03 -1.66
N VAL A 144 2.08 -12.10 -2.22
CA VAL A 144 1.97 -10.67 -1.92
C VAL A 144 0.72 -10.08 -2.55
N HIS A 145 0.29 -10.51 -3.73
CA HIS A 145 -0.99 -10.10 -4.28
C HIS A 145 -2.14 -10.48 -3.35
N HIS A 146 -2.21 -11.75 -2.92
CA HIS A 146 -3.23 -12.20 -1.96
C HIS A 146 -3.16 -11.43 -0.64
N GLY A 147 -1.94 -11.12 -0.18
CA GLY A 147 -1.73 -10.41 1.06
C GLY A 147 -2.08 -8.93 0.98
N LEU A 148 -1.71 -8.23 -0.09
CA LEU A 148 -2.06 -6.81 -0.29
C LEU A 148 -3.54 -6.61 -0.59
N SER A 149 -4.20 -7.58 -1.25
CA SER A 149 -5.65 -7.58 -1.47
C SER A 149 -6.46 -7.97 -0.22
N ASP A 150 -5.80 -8.41 0.86
CA ASP A 150 -6.48 -8.81 2.08
C ASP A 150 -7.07 -7.59 2.83
N PRO A 151 -8.29 -7.70 3.41
CA PRO A 151 -8.89 -6.61 4.18
C PRO A 151 -8.00 -6.03 5.28
N ASP A 152 -7.20 -6.86 5.94
CA ASP A 152 -6.30 -6.39 7.00
C ASP A 152 -5.16 -5.53 6.45
N ALA A 153 -4.63 -5.89 5.28
CA ALA A 153 -3.61 -5.10 4.58
C ALA A 153 -4.20 -3.81 4.02
N GLN A 154 -5.42 -3.84 3.48
CA GLN A 154 -6.12 -2.65 3.01
C GLN A 154 -6.39 -1.68 4.18
N THR A 155 -6.77 -2.20 5.34
CA THR A 155 -6.94 -1.39 6.56
C THR A 155 -5.60 -0.83 7.04
N ALA A 156 -4.52 -1.60 6.99
CA ALA A 156 -3.18 -1.12 7.30
C ALA A 156 -2.75 0.02 6.36
N MET A 157 -2.99 -0.11 5.05
CA MET A 157 -2.75 0.97 4.09
C MET A 157 -3.56 2.24 4.40
N GLN A 158 -4.81 2.10 4.86
CA GLN A 158 -5.59 3.24 5.35
C GLN A 158 -4.97 3.88 6.60
N ARG A 159 -4.44 3.08 7.55
CA ARG A 159 -3.73 3.60 8.71
C ARG A 159 -2.45 4.34 8.32
N LEU A 160 -1.67 3.82 7.38
CA LEU A 160 -0.52 4.51 6.78
C LEU A 160 -0.94 5.85 6.18
N ASN A 161 -2.01 5.85 5.39
CA ASN A 161 -2.55 7.10 4.85
C ASN A 161 -2.97 8.02 5.99
N ASN A 162 -3.52 7.51 7.10
CA ASN A 162 -3.95 8.29 8.27
C ASN A 162 -2.83 8.68 9.26
N GLY A 163 -1.56 8.56 8.86
CA GLY A 163 -0.41 9.06 9.63
C GLY A 163 0.41 7.99 10.34
N SER A 164 0.11 6.70 10.20
CA SER A 164 1.06 5.65 10.60
C SER A 164 2.32 5.71 9.72
N TYR A 165 3.49 5.52 10.34
CA TYR A 165 4.76 5.43 9.60
C TYR A 165 5.01 4.04 9.00
N ARG A 166 4.63 2.99 9.74
CA ARG A 166 4.85 1.60 9.36
C ARG A 166 3.70 0.73 9.89
N GLU A 167 3.26 -0.20 9.06
CA GLU A 167 2.30 -1.22 9.43
C GLU A 167 2.87 -2.60 9.13
N ILE A 168 2.65 -3.54 10.05
CA ILE A 168 3.05 -4.93 9.88
C ILE A 168 1.77 -5.76 9.86
N VAL A 169 1.62 -6.56 8.81
CA VAL A 169 0.42 -7.38 8.60
C VAL A 169 0.86 -8.83 8.46
N GLU A 170 0.16 -9.72 9.15
CA GLU A 170 0.37 -11.17 9.03
C GLU A 170 -0.89 -11.81 8.46
N ILE A 171 -0.79 -12.35 7.25
CA ILE A 171 -1.90 -12.97 6.53
C ILE A 171 -1.85 -14.48 6.76
N VAL A 172 -2.92 -15.05 7.30
CA VAL A 172 -3.02 -16.49 7.54
C VAL A 172 -3.26 -17.23 6.23
N VAL A 173 -2.37 -18.16 5.90
CA VAL A 173 -2.36 -18.88 4.61
C VAL A 173 -3.41 -19.98 4.56
N ASN A 174 -3.78 -20.56 5.70
CA ASN A 174 -4.79 -21.63 5.78
C ASN A 174 -6.17 -21.20 5.22
N ASN A 175 -6.43 -19.89 5.09
CA ASN A 175 -7.65 -19.35 4.50
C ASN A 175 -7.51 -19.02 2.99
N LYS A 176 -6.39 -19.42 2.36
CA LYS A 176 -6.05 -19.10 0.96
C LYS A 176 -5.64 -20.39 0.22
N PRO A 177 -6.61 -21.20 -0.25
CA PRO A 177 -6.38 -22.57 -0.72
C PRO A 177 -5.46 -22.69 -1.95
N ASN A 178 -5.16 -21.58 -2.63
CA ASN A 178 -4.29 -21.55 -3.81
C ASN A 178 -2.80 -21.37 -3.49
N LEU A 179 -2.45 -21.13 -2.22
CA LEU A 179 -1.06 -21.00 -1.78
C LEU A 179 -0.59 -22.36 -1.21
N GLY A 180 0.04 -23.17 -2.07
CA GLY A 180 0.57 -24.48 -1.71
C GLY A 180 1.95 -24.41 -1.03
N ASN A 181 2.81 -25.40 -1.32
CA ASN A 181 4.17 -25.49 -0.79
C ASN A 181 5.13 -24.46 -1.43
N ILE A 182 4.86 -23.17 -1.17
CA ILE A 182 5.51 -22.02 -1.82
C ILE A 182 6.74 -21.48 -1.06
N ALA A 183 7.06 -22.04 0.11
CA ALA A 183 8.12 -21.55 0.98
C ALA A 183 9.20 -22.61 1.27
N SER A 184 10.40 -22.14 1.56
CA SER A 184 11.54 -22.94 2.01
C SER A 184 12.41 -22.15 2.99
N THR A 185 13.22 -22.86 3.77
CA THR A 185 14.29 -22.28 4.59
C THR A 185 15.59 -22.23 3.77
N PHE A 186 16.40 -21.20 3.96
CA PHE A 186 17.68 -21.00 3.30
C PHE A 186 18.74 -20.62 4.34
N LYS A 187 19.96 -21.12 4.13
CA LYS A 187 21.12 -20.82 4.97
C LYS A 187 22.35 -20.74 4.09
N MET A 188 23.09 -19.63 4.18
CA MET A 188 24.34 -19.44 3.43
C MET A 188 24.20 -19.72 1.92
N GLY A 189 23.11 -19.26 1.31
CA GLY A 189 22.86 -19.41 -0.12
C GLY A 189 22.24 -20.74 -0.53
N VAL A 190 22.03 -21.65 0.40
CA VAL A 190 21.55 -23.01 0.10
C VAL A 190 20.19 -23.24 0.74
N LYS A 191 19.25 -23.75 -0.06
CA LYS A 191 17.96 -24.21 0.40
C LYS A 191 18.09 -25.40 1.36
N GLN A 192 17.32 -25.38 2.43
CA GLN A 192 17.29 -26.38 3.48
C GLN A 192 15.96 -27.13 3.45
N GLY A 193 16.01 -28.46 3.45
CA GLY A 193 14.84 -29.31 3.55
C GLY A 193 13.88 -29.21 2.36
N SER A 194 12.66 -29.71 2.58
CA SER A 194 11.56 -29.70 1.61
C SER A 194 10.81 -28.38 1.63
N ASN A 195 10.12 -28.09 0.53
CA ASN A 195 9.15 -26.99 0.50
C ASN A 195 8.05 -27.23 1.53
N TYR A 196 7.49 -26.15 2.06
CA TYR A 196 6.35 -26.18 2.97
C TYR A 196 5.33 -25.11 2.61
N THR A 197 4.08 -25.35 3.00
CA THR A 197 3.04 -24.31 3.04
C THR A 197 3.28 -23.46 4.28
N PRO A 198 3.56 -22.16 4.14
CA PRO A 198 3.75 -21.29 5.30
C PRO A 198 2.44 -21.14 6.09
N SER A 199 2.49 -21.06 7.42
CA SER A 199 1.31 -20.74 8.23
C SER A 199 0.81 -19.32 8.00
N LYS A 200 1.74 -18.38 7.76
CA LYS A 200 1.46 -16.96 7.53
C LYS A 200 2.39 -16.34 6.49
N ILE A 201 1.95 -15.25 5.90
CA ILE A 201 2.81 -14.32 5.13
C ILE A 201 2.88 -13.02 5.90
N LYS A 202 4.09 -12.54 6.20
CA LYS A 202 4.30 -11.23 6.83
C LYS A 202 4.63 -10.19 5.78
N LEU A 203 3.89 -9.08 5.82
CA LEU A 203 4.13 -7.89 5.04
C LEU A 203 4.54 -6.75 5.98
N VAL A 204 5.60 -6.03 5.60
CA VAL A 204 5.97 -4.76 6.26
C VAL A 204 5.75 -3.64 5.27
N LEU A 205 4.80 -2.76 5.59
CA LEU A 205 4.28 -1.73 4.70
C LEU A 205 4.62 -0.34 5.22
N GLU A 206 5.01 0.54 4.31
CA GLU A 206 5.28 1.97 4.56
C GLU A 206 4.82 2.81 3.37
N HIS A 207 4.93 4.13 3.48
CA HIS A 207 5.05 4.98 2.30
C HIS A 207 6.48 4.90 1.78
N GLN A 208 6.68 5.04 0.47
CA GLN A 208 8.03 5.27 -0.04
C GLN A 208 8.51 6.68 0.36
N ALA A 209 9.81 6.85 0.60
CA ALA A 209 10.38 8.15 0.97
C ALA A 209 9.98 9.24 -0.04
N GLY A 210 9.44 10.35 0.48
CA GLY A 210 8.95 11.47 -0.33
C GLY A 210 7.62 11.22 -1.07
N GLN A 211 6.99 10.06 -0.91
CA GLN A 211 5.69 9.74 -1.55
C GLN A 211 4.49 9.86 -0.59
N TYR A 212 4.72 10.18 0.69
CA TYR A 212 3.67 10.36 1.72
C TYR A 212 2.57 11.36 1.33
N SER A 213 2.88 12.33 0.46
CA SER A 213 1.92 13.32 -0.03
C SER A 213 1.27 12.96 -1.36
N ASN A 214 1.74 11.91 -2.03
CA ASN A 214 1.31 11.53 -3.35
C ASN A 214 0.15 10.53 -3.28
N ARG A 215 -1.09 11.03 -3.39
CA ARG A 215 -2.30 10.18 -3.39
C ARG A 215 -2.34 9.10 -4.49
N LYS A 216 -1.48 9.20 -5.51
CA LYS A 216 -1.37 8.20 -6.57
C LYS A 216 -0.29 7.15 -6.32
N ALA A 217 0.61 7.36 -5.36
CA ALA A 217 1.67 6.40 -5.05
C ALA A 217 1.08 5.09 -4.54
N ASP A 218 1.76 4.00 -4.90
CA ASP A 218 1.49 2.67 -4.39
C ASP A 218 2.20 2.47 -3.04
N VAL A 219 1.69 1.53 -2.25
CA VAL A 219 2.31 1.16 -0.99
C VAL A 219 3.73 0.66 -1.19
N HIS A 220 4.64 1.11 -0.34
CA HIS A 220 6.00 0.60 -0.31
C HIS A 220 6.04 -0.68 0.53
N VAL A 221 6.50 -1.78 -0.08
CA VAL A 221 6.73 -3.04 0.62
C VAL A 221 8.18 -3.09 1.05
N VAL A 222 8.44 -2.85 2.33
CA VAL A 222 9.80 -2.89 2.89
C VAL A 222 10.36 -4.31 2.81
N THR A 223 9.53 -5.30 3.15
CA THR A 223 9.86 -6.72 3.02
C THR A 223 8.58 -7.55 3.08
N ALA A 224 8.61 -8.73 2.46
CA ALA A 224 7.54 -9.71 2.47
C ALA A 224 8.11 -11.11 2.55
N TYR A 225 7.74 -11.89 3.57
CA TYR A 225 8.33 -13.22 3.78
C TYR A 225 7.37 -14.25 4.40
N PRO A 226 7.56 -15.54 4.08
CA PRO A 226 6.77 -16.61 4.66
C PRO A 226 7.20 -16.89 6.11
N ILE A 227 6.23 -17.18 6.96
CA ILE A 227 6.41 -17.68 8.33
C ILE A 227 5.99 -19.15 8.33
N PRO A 228 6.85 -20.08 8.81
CA PRO A 228 6.50 -21.50 8.97
C PRO A 228 5.22 -21.70 9.78
#